data_AF-A0A349CHW0-F1
#
_entry.id   AF-A0A349CHW0-F1
#
_cell.length_a   1.000
_cell.length_b   1.000
_cell.length_c   1.000
_cell.angle_alpha   90.00
_cell.angle_beta   90.00
_cell.angle_gamma   90.00
#
_symmetry.space_group_name_H-M   'P 1'
#
loop_
_entity.id
_entity.type
_entity.pdbx_description
1 polymer ?
#
loop_
_entity_poly.entity_id
_entity_poly.type
_entity_poly.pdbx_seq_one_letter_code
_entity_poly.pdbx_strand_id
1 'polypeptide(L)'
;MDKVVSVRLPEEVIAWLSDASRLNKTTISGMAKDIILSGYSAMKSELMPVLIELKAENEKLKEENEKIKVRQRLNESVKTEPVKIKVGRNAPCPCGSGKKYKHCCGAIE
;
A
#
# COMPACT_ATOMS: atom_id res chain seq x y z
N MET A 1 -31.90 -8.95 24.16
CA MET A 1 -32.84 -7.91 23.71
C MET A 1 -32.40 -7.48 22.33
N ASP A 2 -33.07 -7.96 21.29
CA ASP A 2 -32.74 -7.60 19.91
C ASP A 2 -33.06 -6.12 19.68
N LYS A 3 -32.06 -5.36 19.24
CA LYS A 3 -32.25 -3.97 18.86
C LYS A 3 -33.03 -3.94 17.55
N VAL A 4 -34.32 -3.63 17.62
CA VAL A 4 -35.11 -3.35 16.42
C VAL A 4 -34.69 -1.98 15.89
N VAL A 5 -34.05 -1.96 14.72
CA VAL A 5 -33.72 -0.73 14.00
C VAL A 5 -34.85 -0.45 13.02
N SER A 6 -35.53 0.69 13.17
CA SER A 6 -36.51 1.15 12.20
C SER A 6 -35.80 1.80 11.02
N VAL A 7 -36.01 1.25 9.83
CA VAL A 7 -35.49 1.80 8.56
C VAL A 7 -36.68 2.26 7.73
N ARG A 8 -36.65 3.49 7.24
CA ARG A 8 -37.65 4.00 6.29
C ARG A 8 -37.25 3.55 4.89
N LEU A 9 -38.06 2.70 4.28
CA LEU A 9 -37.86 2.22 2.91
C LEU A 9 -38.53 3.18 1.91
N PRO A 10 -37.97 3.33 0.69
CA PRO A 10 -38.63 4.06 -0.40
C PRO A 10 -40.00 3.47 -0.75
N GLU A 11 -40.96 4.30 -1.18
CA GLU A 11 -42.33 3.87 -1.50
C GLU A 11 -42.36 2.76 -2.57
N GLU A 12 -41.48 2.83 -3.56
CA GLU A 12 -41.35 1.80 -4.61
C GLU A 12 -40.98 0.42 -4.03
N VAL A 13 -40.15 0.38 -2.99
CA VAL A 13 -39.74 -0.85 -2.32
C VAL A 13 -40.89 -1.40 -1.46
N ILE A 14 -41.67 -0.53 -0.81
CA ILE A 14 -42.83 -0.92 -0.01
C ILE A 14 -43.93 -1.52 -0.92
N ALA A 15 -44.19 -0.90 -2.07
CA ALA A 15 -45.13 -1.40 -3.07
C ALA A 15 -44.71 -2.79 -3.59
N TRP A 16 -43.44 -2.94 -3.98
CA TRP A 16 -42.91 -4.22 -4.44
C TRP A 16 -43.00 -5.32 -3.38
N LEU A 17 -42.68 -5.02 -2.11
CA LEU A 17 -42.81 -6.00 -1.02
C LEU A 17 -44.26 -6.42 -0.77
N SER A 18 -45.21 -5.50 -0.93
CA SER A 18 -46.64 -5.77 -0.79
C SER A 18 -47.13 -6.70 -1.91
N ASP A 19 -46.62 -6.55 -3.13
CA ASP A 19 -46.93 -7.44 -4.25
C ASP A 19 -46.22 -8.80 -4.12
N ALA A 20 -44.97 -8.80 -3.67
CA ALA A 20 -44.19 -10.02 -3.42
C ALA A 20 -44.84 -10.91 -2.35
N SER A 21 -45.54 -10.32 -1.37
CA SER A 21 -46.28 -11.05 -0.34
C SER A 21 -47.43 -11.92 -0.89
N ARG A 22 -47.89 -11.66 -2.13
CA ARG A 22 -48.91 -12.45 -2.83
C ARG A 22 -48.34 -13.63 -3.61
N LEU A 23 -47.02 -13.74 -3.72
CA LEU A 23 -46.33 -14.83 -4.42
C LEU A 23 -46.04 -16.01 -3.49
N ASN A 24 -45.92 -17.22 -4.05
CA ASN A 24 -45.57 -18.40 -3.27
C ASN A 24 -44.07 -18.38 -2.88
N LYS A 25 -43.70 -19.13 -1.83
CA LYS A 25 -42.33 -19.15 -1.28
C LYS A 25 -41.26 -19.60 -2.28
N THR A 26 -41.59 -20.47 -3.25
CA THR A 26 -40.61 -20.93 -4.24
C THR A 26 -40.34 -19.87 -5.31
N THR A 27 -41.36 -19.11 -5.71
CA THR A 27 -41.24 -17.95 -6.61
C THR A 27 -40.43 -16.82 -5.96
N ILE A 28 -40.72 -16.48 -4.69
CA ILE A 28 -39.96 -15.44 -3.97
C ILE A 28 -38.49 -15.85 -3.81
N SER A 29 -38.23 -17.12 -3.51
CA SER A 29 -36.86 -17.67 -3.41
C SER A 29 -36.12 -17.60 -4.75
N GLY A 30 -36.80 -17.87 -5.86
CA GLY A 30 -36.25 -17.73 -7.22
C GLY A 30 -35.90 -16.28 -7.55
N MET A 31 -36.85 -15.36 -7.37
CA MET A 31 -36.63 -13.93 -7.63
C MET A 31 -35.51 -13.35 -6.78
N ALA A 32 -35.42 -13.73 -5.49
CA ALA A 32 -34.34 -13.31 -4.63
C ALA A 32 -32.97 -13.81 -5.11
N LYS A 33 -32.90 -15.06 -5.60
CA LYS A 33 -31.67 -15.61 -6.20
C LYS A 33 -31.29 -14.84 -7.46
N ASP A 34 -32.25 -14.53 -8.33
CA ASP A 34 -31.99 -13.81 -9.57
C ASP A 34 -31.52 -12.37 -9.32
N ILE A 35 -32.11 -11.68 -8.35
CA ILE A 35 -31.68 -10.33 -7.92
C ILE A 35 -30.26 -10.37 -7.35
N ILE A 36 -29.97 -11.32 -6.45
CA ILE A 36 -28.64 -11.47 -5.86
C ILE A 36 -27.60 -11.84 -6.94
N LEU A 37 -27.94 -12.75 -7.85
CA LEU A 37 -27.03 -13.25 -8.88
C LEU A 37 -26.77 -12.19 -9.95
N SER A 38 -27.78 -11.44 -10.36
CA SER A 38 -27.63 -10.31 -11.29
C SER A 38 -26.81 -9.18 -10.68
N GLY A 39 -27.07 -8.81 -9.43
CA GLY A 39 -26.27 -7.83 -8.69
C GLY A 39 -24.81 -8.27 -8.53
N TYR A 40 -24.58 -9.53 -8.17
CA TYR A 40 -23.23 -10.10 -8.10
C TYR A 40 -22.55 -10.12 -9.48
N SER A 41 -23.27 -10.48 -10.53
CA SER A 41 -22.73 -10.53 -11.90
C SER A 41 -22.27 -9.16 -12.38
N ALA A 42 -23.10 -8.13 -12.21
CA ALA A 42 -22.77 -6.74 -12.58
C ALA A 42 -21.58 -6.20 -11.77
N MET A 43 -21.61 -6.41 -10.44
CA MET A 43 -20.48 -6.02 -9.59
C MET A 43 -19.20 -6.75 -9.99
N LYS A 44 -19.30 -8.04 -10.32
CA LYS A 44 -18.16 -8.86 -10.74
C LYS A 44 -17.60 -8.42 -12.08
N SER A 45 -18.44 -8.05 -13.06
CA SER A 45 -17.96 -7.60 -14.38
C SER A 45 -17.16 -6.30 -14.30
N GLU A 46 -17.52 -5.40 -13.38
CA GLU A 46 -16.80 -4.14 -13.18
C GLU A 46 -15.58 -4.29 -12.27
N LEU A 47 -15.68 -5.09 -11.21
CA LEU A 47 -14.61 -5.23 -10.21
C LEU A 47 -13.50 -6.18 -10.65
N MET A 48 -13.81 -7.25 -11.41
CA MET A 48 -12.80 -8.24 -11.82
C MET A 48 -11.66 -7.67 -12.68
N PRO A 49 -11.88 -6.81 -13.70
CA PRO A 49 -10.77 -6.26 -14.46
C PRO A 49 -9.84 -5.42 -13.56
N VAL A 50 -10.41 -4.58 -12.69
CA VAL A 50 -9.64 -3.79 -11.72
C VAL A 50 -8.84 -4.70 -10.77
N LEU A 51 -9.44 -5.79 -10.30
CA LEU A 51 -8.76 -6.75 -9.43
C LEU A 51 -7.58 -7.44 -10.13
N ILE A 52 -7.70 -7.75 -11.43
CA ILE A 52 -6.62 -8.37 -12.21
C ILE A 52 -5.46 -7.38 -12.37
N GLU A 53 -5.76 -6.12 -12.70
CA GLU A 53 -4.75 -5.07 -12.83
C GLU A 53 -4.01 -4.81 -11.51
N LEU A 54 -4.76 -4.66 -10.41
CA LEU A 54 -4.18 -4.51 -9.07
C LEU A 54 -3.31 -5.69 -8.67
N LYS A 55 -3.70 -6.92 -9.02
CA LYS A 55 -2.87 -8.11 -8.74
C LYS A 55 -1.55 -8.05 -9.52
N ALA A 56 -1.61 -7.70 -10.80
CA ALA A 56 -0.41 -7.57 -11.64
C ALA A 56 0.52 -6.45 -11.15
N GLU A 57 -0.03 -5.31 -10.73
CA GLU A 57 0.75 -4.21 -10.16
C GLU A 57 1.40 -4.60 -8.82
N ASN A 58 0.65 -5.30 -7.95
CA ASN A 58 1.19 -5.79 -6.68
C ASN A 58 2.35 -6.78 -6.86
N GLU A 59 2.33 -7.62 -7.89
CA GLU A 59 3.44 -8.52 -8.21
C GLU A 59 4.69 -7.74 -8.64
N LYS A 60 4.53 -6.73 -9.52
CA LYS A 60 5.64 -5.84 -9.92
C LYS A 60 6.25 -5.11 -8.72
N LEU A 61 5.40 -4.58 -7.84
CA LEU A 61 5.84 -3.90 -6.62
C LEU A 61 6.58 -4.85 -5.67
N LYS A 62 6.16 -6.11 -5.57
CA LYS A 62 6.89 -7.12 -4.76
C LYS A 62 8.29 -7.34 -5.33
N GLU A 63 8.43 -7.51 -6.64
CA GLU A 63 9.75 -7.67 -7.28
C GLU A 63 10.65 -6.45 -7.09
N GLU A 64 10.11 -5.24 -7.27
CA GLU A 64 10.86 -4.00 -7.09
C GLU A 64 11.33 -3.84 -5.64
N ASN A 65 10.47 -4.13 -4.67
CA ASN A 65 10.82 -4.10 -3.25
C ASN A 65 11.94 -5.10 -2.91
N GLU A 66 11.93 -6.30 -3.50
CA GLU A 66 13.04 -7.25 -3.32
C GLU A 66 14.35 -6.73 -3.93
N LYS A 67 14.30 -6.09 -5.11
CA LYS A 67 15.48 -5.43 -5.70
C LYS A 67 16.02 -4.31 -4.82
N ILE A 68 15.13 -3.48 -4.25
CA ILE A 68 15.50 -2.40 -3.33
C ILE A 68 16.17 -2.98 -2.08
N LYS A 69 15.61 -4.03 -1.47
CA LYS A 69 16.21 -4.71 -0.31
C LYS A 69 17.61 -5.24 -0.62
N VAL A 70 17.80 -5.87 -1.79
CA VAL A 70 19.14 -6.35 -2.22
C VAL A 70 20.11 -5.18 -2.35
N ARG A 71 19.71 -4.08 -3.02
CA ARG A 71 20.54 -2.87 -3.17
C ARG A 71 20.91 -2.26 -1.82
N GLN A 72 19.97 -2.19 -0.88
CA GLN A 72 20.21 -1.68 0.47
C GLN A 72 21.25 -2.53 1.20
N ARG A 73 21.11 -3.87 1.18
CA ARG A 73 22.11 -4.78 1.77
C ARG A 73 23.50 -4.61 1.16
N LEU A 74 23.59 -4.47 -0.17
CA LEU A 74 24.86 -4.22 -0.85
C LEU A 74 25.46 -2.87 -0.42
N ASN A 75 24.66 -1.82 -0.32
CA ASN A 75 25.13 -0.50 0.10
C ASN A 75 25.58 -0.46 1.57
N GLU A 76 24.90 -1.21 2.45
CA GLU A 76 25.34 -1.41 3.84
C GLU A 76 26.64 -2.20 3.93
N SER A 77 26.83 -3.20 3.07
CA SER A 77 28.07 -3.98 2.98
C SER A 77 29.24 -3.17 2.45
N VAL A 78 28.96 -2.15 1.62
CA VAL A 78 29.94 -1.24 1.00
C VAL A 78 30.07 0.08 1.79
N LYS A 79 29.51 0.17 3.00
CA LYS A 79 29.68 1.33 3.87
C LYS A 79 31.13 1.35 4.39
N THR A 80 32.05 1.75 3.53
CA THR A 80 33.43 2.06 3.89
C THR A 80 33.35 3.18 4.90
N GLU A 81 33.76 2.93 6.14
CA GLU A 81 34.00 4.02 7.06
C GLU A 81 34.92 5.03 6.36
N PRO A 82 34.59 6.34 6.40
CA PRO A 82 35.49 7.33 5.85
C PRO A 82 36.84 7.10 6.52
N VAL A 83 37.88 6.84 5.71
CA VAL A 83 39.23 6.58 6.22
C VAL A 83 39.63 7.79 7.05
N LYS A 84 39.51 7.67 8.37
CA LYS A 84 39.97 8.68 9.31
C LYS A 84 41.50 8.62 9.27
N ILE A 85 42.08 9.38 8.36
CA ILE A 85 43.52 9.58 8.34
C ILE A 85 43.87 10.19 9.71
N LYS A 86 44.58 9.43 10.55
CA LYS A 86 45.12 9.95 11.81
C LYS A 86 46.27 10.90 11.48
N VAL A 87 45.92 12.13 11.11
CA VAL A 87 46.90 13.19 10.83
C VAL A 87 47.42 13.74 12.15
N GLY A 88 48.74 13.67 12.36
CA GLY A 88 49.36 14.29 13.52
C GLY A 88 49.24 15.81 13.49
N ARG A 89 49.02 16.46 14.64
CA ARG A 89 48.84 17.94 14.75
C ARG A 89 49.89 18.77 13.99
N ASN A 90 51.14 18.31 13.94
CA ASN A 90 52.25 19.04 13.30
C ASN A 90 52.53 18.63 11.85
N ALA A 91 51.86 17.61 11.31
CA ALA A 91 52.04 17.17 9.93
C ALA A 91 51.50 18.20 8.93
N PRO A 92 52.00 18.23 7.67
CA PRO A 92 51.39 19.02 6.61
C PRO A 92 49.91 18.65 6.44
N CYS A 93 49.06 19.65 6.26
CA CYS A 93 47.61 19.46 6.19
C CYS A 93 47.21 18.77 4.88
N PRO A 94 46.39 17.70 4.91
CA PRO A 94 46.03 16.93 3.71
C PRO A 94 45.16 17.70 2.71
N CYS A 95 44.66 18.89 3.06
CA CYS A 95 43.91 19.76 2.13
C CYS A 95 44.80 20.55 1.15
N GLY A 96 46.13 20.41 1.23
CA GLY A 96 47.06 21.08 0.31
C GLY A 96 47.39 22.54 0.65
N SER A 97 46.98 23.03 1.82
CA SER A 97 47.21 24.43 2.22
C SER A 97 48.66 24.80 2.54
N GLY A 98 49.57 23.82 2.62
CA GLY A 98 50.96 24.01 3.07
C GLY A 98 51.12 24.27 4.57
N LYS A 99 50.03 24.41 5.34
CA LYS A 99 50.05 24.65 6.79
C LYS A 99 50.13 23.34 7.58
N LYS A 100 50.58 23.40 8.85
CA LYS A 100 50.46 22.27 9.79
C LYS A 100 48.98 21.98 10.09
N TYR A 101 48.61 20.71 10.28
CA TYR A 101 47.23 20.29 10.52
C TYR A 101 46.54 21.08 11.64
N LYS A 102 47.22 21.32 12.76
CA LYS A 102 46.73 22.09 13.91
C LYS A 102 46.43 23.57 13.63
N HIS A 103 46.89 24.10 12.50
CA HIS A 103 46.70 25.48 12.06
C HIS A 103 45.83 25.55 10.79
N CYS A 104 45.14 24.46 10.43
CA CYS A 104 44.28 24.39 9.26
C CYS A 104 43.05 23.51 9.57
N CYS A 105 42.88 22.34 8.93
CA CYS A 105 41.70 21.49 9.12
C CYS A 105 41.53 20.93 10.55
N GLY A 106 42.60 20.92 11.36
CA GLY A 106 42.58 20.54 12.77
C GLY A 106 42.67 21.72 13.73
N ALA A 107 42.44 22.95 13.25
CA ALA A 107 42.25 24.10 14.13
C ALA A 107 40.92 23.93 14.85
N ILE A 108 40.98 23.89 16.18
CA ILE A 108 39.81 23.97 17.05
C ILE A 108 39.95 25.36 17.68
N GLU A 109 38.94 26.21 17.51
CA GLU A 109 38.87 27.51 18.20
C GLU A 109 38.84 27.33 19.72
#